data_AF-A0A2G1YNV5-F1
#
_entry.id   AF-A0A2G1YNV5-F1
#
_cell.length_a   1.000
_cell.length_b   1.000
_cell.length_c   1.000
_cell.angle_alpha   90.00
_cell.angle_beta   90.00
_cell.angle_gamma   90.00
#
_symmetry.space_group_name_H-M   'P 1'
#
loop_
_entity.id
_entity.type
_entity.pdbx_description
1 polymer ?
#
loop_
_entity_poly.entity_id
_entity_poly.type
_entity_poly.pdbx_seq_one_letter_code
_entity_poly.pdbx_strand_id
1 'polypeptide(L)'
;MKSIISIIVIFLLSGCGAYDTLKLGHIDKNQKTITVPAMGISMFEIKKMLIKNNWKLKASADGNIASGTNIKQIDIHTKTYYKSRYRMNVMETNRMEQFVLTIFISVIDNETQEEVLSISGDSMGAGGVFPSSTAKELQKALKEIEL
;
A
#
# COMPACT_ATOMS: atom_id res chain seq x y z
N MET A 1 5.82 4.31 49.72
CA MET A 1 5.68 4.88 48.36
C MET A 1 6.92 4.56 47.50
N LYS A 2 7.15 3.28 47.11
CA LYS A 2 8.34 2.90 46.32
C LYS A 2 8.05 1.96 45.13
N SER A 3 6.78 1.72 44.78
CA SER A 3 6.42 0.66 43.81
C SER A 3 5.74 1.14 42.54
N ILE A 4 5.71 2.45 42.25
CA ILE A 4 4.98 3.00 41.08
C ILE A 4 5.90 3.21 39.85
N ILE A 5 7.23 3.20 40.02
CA ILE A 5 8.17 3.56 38.95
C ILE A 5 8.38 2.43 37.91
N SER A 6 8.05 1.17 38.22
CA SER A 6 8.29 0.04 37.30
C SER A 6 7.27 -0.11 36.15
N ILE A 7 6.13 0.59 36.14
CA ILE A 7 5.08 0.39 35.13
C ILE A 7 5.27 1.27 33.87
N ILE A 8 6.05 2.35 33.97
CA ILE A 8 6.21 3.32 32.87
C ILE A 8 7.20 2.86 31.78
N VAL A 9 8.12 1.95 32.09
CA VAL A 9 9.18 1.53 31.14
C VAL A 9 8.65 0.54 30.07
N ILE A 10 7.54 -0.16 30.34
CA ILE A 10 6.97 -1.13 29.38
C ILE A 10 6.25 -0.44 28.20
N PHE A 11 5.86 0.84 28.34
CA PHE A 11 5.17 1.59 27.27
C PHE A 11 6.10 2.22 26.22
N LEU A 12 7.42 2.17 26.41
CA LEU A 12 8.39 2.81 25.50
C LEU A 12 8.95 1.86 24.42
N LEU A 13 8.52 0.59 24.41
CA LEU A 13 8.95 -0.43 23.43
C LEU A 13 7.99 -0.58 22.24
N SER A 14 7.07 0.37 22.03
CA SER A 14 6.35 0.44 20.75
C SER A 14 7.32 0.93 19.67
N GLY A 15 8.09 -0.01 19.12
CA GLY A 15 8.87 0.18 17.91
C GLY A 15 7.93 0.65 16.81
N CYS A 16 7.91 1.96 16.58
CA CYS A 16 7.18 2.56 15.49
C CYS A 16 8.01 2.25 14.24
N GLY A 17 7.52 1.37 13.38
CA GLY A 17 8.02 1.35 12.00
C GLY A 17 7.84 2.76 11.46
N ALA A 18 8.93 3.40 11.02
CA ALA A 18 8.84 4.73 10.44
C ALA A 18 8.23 4.58 9.05
N TYR A 19 7.03 5.14 8.89
CA TYR A 19 6.46 5.35 7.58
C TYR A 19 6.78 6.78 7.16
N ASP A 20 7.42 6.92 6.01
CA ASP A 20 7.49 8.18 5.30
C ASP A 20 6.34 8.25 4.30
N THR A 21 5.62 9.36 4.29
CA THR A 21 4.46 9.58 3.43
C THR A 21 4.65 10.86 2.62
N LEU A 22 4.59 10.73 1.32
CA LEU A 22 4.65 11.83 0.37
C LEU A 22 3.27 12.02 -0.28
N LYS A 23 2.67 13.18 -0.03
CA LYS A 23 1.36 13.57 -0.57
C LYS A 23 1.60 14.50 -1.76
N LEU A 24 1.20 14.05 -2.95
CA LEU A 24 1.51 14.74 -4.21
C LEU A 24 0.28 15.32 -4.88
N GLY A 25 -0.90 14.83 -4.51
CA GLY A 25 -2.17 15.30 -5.06
C GLY A 25 -3.32 15.01 -4.09
N HIS A 26 -4.53 14.97 -4.65
CA HIS A 26 -5.76 14.78 -3.89
C HIS A 26 -6.55 13.58 -4.40
N ILE A 27 -7.43 13.07 -3.54
CA ILE A 27 -8.40 12.03 -3.87
C ILE A 27 -9.80 12.63 -3.82
N ASP A 28 -10.52 12.55 -4.93
CA ASP A 28 -11.97 12.84 -4.98
C ASP A 28 -12.74 11.82 -4.12
N LYS A 29 -13.36 12.30 -3.03
CA LYS A 29 -14.18 11.47 -2.13
C LYS A 29 -15.36 10.78 -2.81
N ASN A 30 -15.82 11.32 -3.94
CA ASN A 30 -16.97 10.78 -4.68
C ASN A 30 -16.56 9.65 -5.65
N GLN A 31 -15.25 9.49 -5.91
CA GLN A 31 -14.73 8.51 -6.87
C GLN A 31 -13.78 7.48 -6.22
N LYS A 32 -14.20 6.88 -5.11
CA LYS A 32 -13.44 5.83 -4.39
C LYS A 32 -13.45 4.48 -5.10
N THR A 33 -12.82 4.40 -6.26
CA THR A 33 -12.59 3.15 -6.99
C THR A 33 -11.11 2.98 -7.25
N ILE A 34 -10.55 1.83 -6.84
CA ILE A 34 -9.11 1.59 -6.92
C ILE A 34 -8.80 0.19 -7.44
N THR A 35 -7.87 0.12 -8.40
CA THR A 35 -7.25 -1.16 -8.76
C THR A 35 -6.11 -1.44 -7.80
N VAL A 36 -6.07 -2.65 -7.25
CA VAL A 36 -5.04 -3.09 -6.31
C VAL A 36 -4.40 -4.39 -6.76
N PRO A 37 -3.16 -4.70 -6.34
CA PRO A 37 -2.53 -5.99 -6.62
C PRO A 37 -3.40 -7.17 -6.16
N ALA A 38 -3.43 -8.24 -6.96
CA ALA A 38 -4.16 -9.45 -6.62
C ALA A 38 -3.59 -10.13 -5.36
N MET A 39 -2.26 -10.14 -5.23
CA MET A 39 -1.53 -10.81 -4.16
C MET A 39 -0.48 -9.89 -3.53
N GLY A 40 0.00 -10.26 -2.35
CA GLY A 40 1.00 -9.55 -1.55
C GLY A 40 0.73 -9.78 -0.06
N ILE A 41 1.76 -9.67 0.77
CA ILE A 41 1.71 -10.02 2.20
C ILE A 41 0.79 -9.05 2.94
N SER A 42 0.92 -7.75 2.66
CA SER A 42 0.09 -6.72 3.29
C SER A 42 -1.28 -6.57 2.63
N MET A 43 -1.50 -7.22 1.49
CA MET A 43 -2.67 -6.96 0.65
C MET A 43 -3.99 -7.36 1.29
N PHE A 44 -4.01 -8.37 2.16
CA PHE A 44 -5.25 -8.74 2.85
C PHE A 44 -5.75 -7.61 3.75
N GLU A 45 -4.87 -7.07 4.62
CA GLU A 45 -5.22 -5.97 5.52
C GLU A 45 -5.50 -4.66 4.76
N ILE A 46 -4.73 -4.36 3.70
CA ILE A 46 -4.98 -3.21 2.83
C ILE A 46 -6.37 -3.31 2.18
N LYS A 47 -6.71 -4.46 1.56
CA LYS A 47 -8.02 -4.66 0.91
C LYS A 47 -9.16 -4.55 1.91
N LYS A 48 -9.02 -5.19 3.06
CA LYS A 48 -10.00 -5.14 4.16
C LYS A 48 -10.21 -3.69 4.62
N MET A 49 -9.14 -2.93 4.80
CA MET A 49 -9.20 -1.51 5.16
C MET A 49 -9.93 -0.69 4.08
N LEU A 50 -9.57 -0.85 2.81
CA LEU A 50 -10.19 -0.10 1.71
C LEU A 50 -11.70 -0.39 1.63
N ILE A 51 -12.09 -1.66 1.68
CA ILE A 51 -13.52 -2.08 1.69
C ILE A 51 -14.26 -1.43 2.87
N LYS A 52 -13.68 -1.46 4.07
CA LYS A 52 -14.27 -0.85 5.27
C LYS A 52 -14.44 0.68 5.13
N ASN A 53 -13.66 1.32 4.26
CA ASN A 53 -13.72 2.76 4.00
C ASN A 53 -14.43 3.08 2.66
N ASN A 54 -15.37 2.23 2.23
CA ASN A 54 -16.24 2.43 1.06
C ASN A 54 -15.51 2.50 -0.29
N TRP A 55 -14.30 1.97 -0.39
CA TRP A 55 -13.61 1.83 -1.68
C TRP A 55 -14.15 0.62 -2.44
N LYS A 56 -14.47 0.82 -3.73
CA LYS A 56 -14.74 -0.28 -4.65
C LYS A 56 -13.42 -0.77 -5.24
N LEU A 57 -13.11 -2.05 -5.02
CA LEU A 57 -11.85 -2.65 -5.44
C LEU A 57 -11.97 -3.36 -6.78
N LYS A 58 -10.92 -3.25 -7.59
CA LYS A 58 -10.64 -4.14 -8.72
C LYS A 58 -9.29 -4.79 -8.48
N ALA A 59 -9.18 -6.10 -8.65
CA ALA A 59 -7.88 -6.76 -8.64
C ALA A 59 -7.21 -6.51 -10.00
N SER A 60 -5.93 -6.14 -10.02
CA SER A 60 -5.16 -6.17 -11.26
C SER A 60 -5.02 -7.64 -11.72
N ALA A 61 -5.34 -7.90 -12.98
CA ALA A 61 -5.17 -9.21 -13.61
C ALA A 61 -3.77 -9.39 -14.21
N ASP A 62 -2.88 -8.41 -13.97
CA ASP A 62 -1.58 -8.23 -14.60
C ASP A 62 -0.57 -9.34 -14.23
N GLY A 63 -1.02 -10.41 -13.54
CA GLY A 63 -0.31 -11.68 -13.41
C GLY A 63 -0.40 -12.60 -14.64
N ASN A 64 -1.17 -12.25 -15.68
CA ASN A 64 -1.10 -12.94 -16.96
C ASN A 64 -0.04 -12.29 -17.85
N ILE A 65 1.22 -12.61 -17.60
CA ILE A 65 2.22 -12.59 -18.66
C ILE A 65 1.67 -13.52 -19.74
N ALA A 66 1.28 -12.97 -20.89
CA ALA A 66 1.10 -13.76 -22.10
C ALA A 66 2.47 -14.31 -22.50
N SER A 67 2.89 -15.40 -21.84
CA SER A 67 4.02 -16.21 -22.25
C SER A 67 3.62 -16.95 -23.53
N GLY A 68 3.78 -16.27 -24.66
CA GLY A 68 3.78 -16.88 -25.98
C GLY A 68 5.13 -16.63 -26.62
N THR A 69 5.91 -17.68 -26.84
CA THR A 69 7.10 -17.62 -27.68
C THR A 69 6.64 -17.34 -29.11
N ASN A 70 6.64 -16.08 -29.53
CA ASN A 70 6.34 -15.71 -30.91
C ASN A 70 7.61 -15.21 -31.58
N ILE A 71 8.01 -15.91 -32.64
CA ILE A 71 9.32 -15.88 -33.29
C ILE A 71 9.47 -14.66 -34.24
N LYS A 72 8.70 -13.60 -33.98
CA LYS A 72 8.74 -12.34 -34.72
C LYS A 72 8.55 -11.20 -33.72
N GLN A 73 9.46 -10.23 -33.79
CA GLN A 73 9.47 -9.01 -33.00
C GLN A 73 8.16 -8.26 -33.23
N ILE A 74 7.22 -8.38 -32.29
CA ILE A 74 6.01 -7.56 -32.23
C ILE A 74 6.27 -6.54 -31.12
N ASP A 75 6.40 -5.27 -31.49
CA ASP A 75 6.34 -4.16 -30.54
C ASP A 75 4.91 -4.08 -29.99
N ILE A 76 4.64 -4.83 -28.93
CA ILE A 76 3.36 -4.78 -28.23
C ILE A 76 3.42 -3.57 -27.28
N HIS A 77 3.05 -2.39 -27.79
CA HIS A 77 2.69 -1.26 -26.94
C HIS A 77 1.30 -1.49 -26.33
N THR A 78 1.16 -2.46 -25.42
CA THR A 78 -0.08 -2.68 -24.68
C THR A 78 -0.26 -1.54 -23.68
N LYS A 79 -1.11 -0.57 -24.03
CA LYS A 79 -1.61 0.42 -23.09
C LYS A 79 -2.61 -0.28 -22.15
N THR A 80 -2.18 -0.56 -20.93
CA THR A 80 -3.05 -1.16 -19.91
C THR A 80 -4.11 -0.13 -19.48
N TYR A 81 -5.39 -0.43 -19.73
CA TYR A 81 -6.50 0.42 -19.31
C TYR A 81 -7.06 -0.07 -17.97
N TYR A 82 -6.90 0.74 -16.92
CA TYR A 82 -7.54 0.49 -15.63
C TYR A 82 -8.92 1.15 -15.59
N LYS A 83 -9.96 0.36 -15.30
CA LYS A 83 -11.36 0.84 -15.21
C LYS A 83 -11.70 1.50 -13.87
N SER A 84 -10.71 1.91 -13.09
CA SER A 84 -10.84 2.51 -11.75
C SER A 84 -10.28 3.92 -11.80
N ARG A 85 -10.75 4.80 -10.92
CA ARG A 85 -10.22 6.15 -10.80
C ARG A 85 -8.75 6.12 -10.40
N TYR A 86 -8.40 5.27 -9.43
CA TYR A 86 -7.04 5.14 -8.94
C TYR A 86 -6.47 3.74 -9.19
N ARG A 87 -5.16 3.62 -9.26
CA ARG A 87 -4.45 2.34 -9.17
C ARG A 87 -3.40 2.38 -8.07
N MET A 88 -3.15 1.24 -7.46
CA MET A 88 -2.15 1.05 -6.43
C MET A 88 -1.07 0.11 -6.92
N ASN A 89 0.18 0.54 -6.78
CA ASN A 89 1.36 -0.33 -6.88
C ASN A 89 1.86 -0.62 -5.48
N VAL A 90 2.24 -1.86 -5.22
CA VAL A 90 2.81 -2.29 -3.95
C VAL A 90 4.07 -3.11 -4.24
N MET A 91 5.17 -2.72 -3.62
CA MET A 91 6.42 -3.48 -3.62
C MET A 91 6.78 -3.82 -2.17
N GLU A 92 7.03 -5.09 -1.91
CA GLU A 92 7.39 -5.60 -0.58
C GLU A 92 8.72 -6.33 -0.69
N THR A 93 9.59 -6.16 0.31
CA THR A 93 10.82 -6.95 0.46
C THR A 93 10.57 -8.19 1.34
N ASN A 94 11.62 -8.98 1.58
CA ASN A 94 11.59 -10.29 2.22
C ASN A 94 10.59 -10.40 3.38
N ARG A 95 9.83 -11.50 3.37
CA ARG A 95 8.93 -11.90 4.43
C ARG A 95 9.72 -12.51 5.58
N MET A 96 9.47 -12.02 6.79
CA MET A 96 9.86 -12.70 8.02
C MET A 96 8.62 -12.95 8.86
N GLU A 97 8.18 -14.22 8.88
CA GLU A 97 6.99 -14.69 9.61
C GLU A 97 5.72 -13.83 9.37
N GLN A 98 5.54 -12.80 10.21
CA GLN A 98 4.36 -11.92 10.32
C GLN A 98 4.56 -10.51 9.74
N PHE A 99 5.77 -10.15 9.30
CA PHE A 99 6.09 -8.81 8.80
C PHE A 99 6.92 -8.84 7.52
N VAL A 100 6.96 -7.69 6.84
CA VAL A 100 7.91 -7.40 5.75
C VAL A 100 8.99 -6.45 6.26
N LEU A 101 10.18 -6.48 5.67
CA LEU A 101 11.24 -5.57 6.08
C LEU A 101 10.97 -4.15 5.57
N THR A 102 10.57 -4.04 4.30
CA THR A 102 10.30 -2.77 3.64
C THR A 102 9.07 -2.92 2.76
N ILE A 103 8.26 -1.86 2.70
CA ILE A 103 7.12 -1.76 1.81
C ILE A 103 7.12 -0.39 1.13
N PHE A 104 6.78 -0.38 -0.16
CA PHE A 104 6.50 0.84 -0.92
C PHE A 104 5.11 0.72 -1.50
N ILE A 105 4.30 1.76 -1.29
CA ILE A 105 2.96 1.88 -1.86
C ILE A 105 2.91 3.17 -2.65
N SER A 106 2.46 3.08 -3.90
CA SER A 106 2.21 4.22 -4.77
C SER A 106 0.74 4.18 -5.21
N VAL A 107 0.04 5.31 -5.08
CA VAL A 107 -1.33 5.48 -5.59
C VAL A 107 -1.30 6.52 -6.70
N ILE A 108 -1.84 6.12 -7.85
CA ILE A 108 -1.80 6.90 -9.08
C ILE A 108 -3.23 7.18 -9.53
N ASP A 109 -3.53 8.42 -9.90
CA ASP A 109 -4.77 8.77 -10.59
C ASP A 109 -4.70 8.33 -12.05
N ASN A 110 -5.63 7.49 -12.48
CA ASN A 110 -5.65 6.98 -13.85
C ASN A 110 -6.15 8.01 -14.88
N GLU A 111 -6.80 9.10 -14.46
CA GLU A 111 -7.17 10.19 -15.38
C GLU A 111 -5.94 11.05 -15.72
N THR A 112 -5.21 11.51 -14.70
CA THR A 112 -4.05 12.42 -14.88
C THR A 112 -2.73 11.66 -15.11
N GLN A 113 -2.68 10.38 -14.75
CA GLN A 113 -1.46 9.55 -14.68
C GLN A 113 -0.44 10.04 -13.64
N GLU A 114 -0.84 10.91 -12.71
CA GLU A 114 0.02 11.42 -11.65
C GLU A 114 -0.07 10.54 -10.41
N GLU A 115 1.08 10.35 -9.75
CA GLU A 115 1.10 9.81 -8.40
C GLU A 115 0.49 10.85 -7.45
N VAL A 116 -0.53 10.43 -6.68
CA VAL A 116 -1.21 11.30 -5.70
C VAL A 116 -0.73 11.03 -4.28
N LEU A 117 -0.18 9.84 -4.03
CA LEU A 117 0.31 9.40 -2.73
C LEU A 117 1.42 8.37 -2.90
N SER A 118 2.52 8.56 -2.17
CA SER A 118 3.59 7.59 -2.00
C SER A 118 3.83 7.32 -0.52
N ILE A 119 4.00 6.06 -0.14
CA ILE A 119 4.31 5.64 1.24
C ILE A 119 5.47 4.66 1.19
N SER A 120 6.50 4.91 1.99
CA SER A 120 7.54 3.92 2.29
C SER A 120 7.50 3.57 3.77
N GLY A 121 7.42 2.28 4.08
CA GLY A 121 7.65 1.78 5.43
C GLY A 121 8.92 0.97 5.45
N ASP A 122 9.80 1.23 6.40
CA ASP A 122 11.03 0.45 6.58
C ASP A 122 11.20 0.00 8.03
N SER A 123 11.83 -1.16 8.20
CA SER A 123 12.15 -1.70 9.51
C SER A 123 13.33 -0.93 10.11
N MET A 124 13.04 0.00 11.00
CA MET A 124 14.05 0.60 11.86
C MET A 124 14.34 -0.32 13.07
N GLY A 125 14.99 -1.47 12.85
CA GLY A 125 15.51 -2.33 13.92
C GLY A 125 15.12 -3.81 13.83
N ALA A 126 15.01 -4.48 14.98
CA ALA A 126 14.69 -5.93 15.06
C ALA A 126 13.21 -6.26 14.78
N GLY A 127 12.36 -5.24 14.57
CA GLY A 127 10.96 -5.41 14.19
C GLY A 127 10.79 -5.51 12.68
N GLY A 128 9.57 -5.28 12.21
CA GLY A 128 9.34 -5.03 10.80
C GLY A 128 8.03 -4.29 10.56
N VAL A 129 7.74 -4.12 9.28
CA VAL A 129 6.53 -3.47 8.81
C VAL A 129 5.39 -4.49 8.83
N PHE A 130 4.47 -4.30 9.78
CA PHE A 130 3.30 -5.16 9.89
C PHE A 130 2.21 -4.78 8.87
N PRO A 131 1.58 -5.75 8.20
CA PRO A 131 0.43 -5.52 7.31
C PRO A 131 -0.66 -4.60 7.87
N SER A 132 -0.98 -4.75 9.16
CA SER A 132 -2.00 -3.95 9.84
C SER A 132 -1.58 -2.50 10.04
N SER A 133 -0.31 -2.27 10.40
CA SER A 133 0.28 -0.93 10.50
C SER A 133 0.30 -0.23 9.14
N THR A 134 0.65 -0.96 8.07
CA THR A 134 0.65 -0.42 6.71
C THR A 134 -0.76 0.00 6.29
N ALA A 135 -1.75 -0.86 6.52
CA ALA A 135 -3.14 -0.55 6.20
C ALA A 135 -3.64 0.68 6.97
N LYS A 136 -3.23 0.83 8.24
CA LYS A 136 -3.58 1.99 9.07
C LYS A 136 -2.93 3.28 8.57
N GLU A 137 -1.64 3.26 8.24
CA GLU A 137 -0.96 4.45 7.73
C GLU A 137 -1.51 4.85 6.36
N LEU A 138 -1.73 3.88 5.47
CA LEU A 138 -2.38 4.12 4.19
C LEU A 138 -3.77 4.74 4.37
N GLN A 139 -4.59 4.23 5.30
CA GLN A 139 -5.90 4.81 5.60
C GLN A 139 -5.80 6.27 6.02
N LYS A 140 -4.88 6.58 6.93
CA LYS A 140 -4.64 7.92 7.44
C LYS A 140 -4.23 8.86 6.30
N ALA A 141 -3.23 8.46 5.51
CA ALA A 141 -2.74 9.25 4.40
C ALA A 141 -3.80 9.51 3.33
N LEU A 142 -4.57 8.48 2.93
CA LEU A 142 -5.66 8.61 1.96
C LEU A 142 -6.74 9.60 2.44
N LYS A 143 -7.07 9.58 3.74
CA LYS A 143 -8.06 10.51 4.33
C LYS A 143 -7.55 11.95 4.37
N GLU A 144 -6.26 12.15 4.61
CA GLU A 144 -5.65 13.49 4.69
C GLU A 144 -5.58 14.21 3.34
N ILE A 145 -5.65 13.46 2.24
CA ILE A 145 -5.65 14.02 0.88
C ILE A 145 -7.03 13.96 0.21
N GLU A 146 -8.07 13.56 0.95
CA GLU A 146 -9.43 13.43 0.44
C GLU A 146 -10.12 14.80 0.39
N LEU A 147 -10.67 15.18 -0.77
CA LEU A 147 -11.45 16.42 -0.99
C LEU A 147 -12.94 16.14 -1.16
#